data_AF-A0A2V9BWP7-F1
#
_entry.id   AF-A0A2V9BWP7-F1
#
_cell.length_a   1.000
_cell.length_b   1.000
_cell.length_c   1.000
_cell.angle_alpha   90.00
_cell.angle_beta   90.00
_cell.angle_gamma   90.00
#
_symmetry.space_group_name_H-M   'P 1'
#
loop_
_entity.id
_entity.type
_entity.pdbx_description
1 polymer ?
#
loop_
_entity_poly.entity_id
_entity_poly.type
_entity_poly.pdbx_seq_one_letter_code
_entity_poly.pdbx_strand_id
1 'polypeptide(L)'
;VSARYLQSHNHFLLLFPALNTLPSFDTDFTSMGNDVSLSDTYLFSPRTTNQFRFSYGRAPTSILGQNGLVSPRFEISGLVGFGALQFFPNTRLFNVFQVNDALTHTRGTHTFKTGFDVRKIQDNTFLATNANGFFTFASLNAFLNAQPSFWTQLFGPAYRGYRTGLYGFFFQDDWRVRPTLTVNLGIRLDVQGNMSEVNNLSSDLDPTTPGNIGAAGSGPLGIGQMPQMLGHASVLPGILGEATSWCAGVTESITTPSILLHSLLGARYRRSTTISL
;
A
#
# COMPACT_ATOMS: atom_id res chain seq x y z
N VAL A 1 26.48 -8.44 -10.65
CA VAL A 1 25.86 -7.20 -10.12
C VAL A 1 25.29 -6.32 -11.23
N SER A 2 24.05 -5.87 -11.08
CA SER A 2 23.40 -4.81 -11.86
C SER A 2 22.72 -3.80 -10.93
N ALA A 3 22.67 -2.54 -11.36
CA ALA A 3 21.98 -1.47 -10.64
C ALA A 3 21.01 -0.76 -11.59
N ARG A 4 19.86 -0.34 -11.07
CA ARG A 4 18.85 0.41 -11.82
C ARG A 4 18.30 1.52 -10.95
N TYR A 5 18.15 2.70 -11.55
CA TYR A 5 17.41 3.82 -11.00
C TYR A 5 16.26 4.18 -11.94
N LEU A 6 15.10 4.46 -11.37
CA LEU A 6 13.93 4.96 -12.08
C LEU A 6 13.40 6.19 -11.35
N GLN A 7 12.98 7.17 -12.14
CA GLN A 7 12.32 8.36 -11.64
C GLN A 7 11.08 8.67 -12.48
N SER A 8 10.03 9.10 -11.80
CA SER A 8 8.84 9.68 -12.40
C SER A 8 8.45 10.96 -11.66
N HIS A 9 7.90 11.91 -12.40
CA HIS A 9 7.36 13.15 -11.87
C HIS A 9 6.12 13.51 -12.67
N ASN A 10 5.01 13.73 -11.98
CA ASN A 10 3.76 14.14 -12.56
C ASN A 10 3.23 15.34 -11.76
N HIS A 11 2.74 16.34 -12.48
CA HIS A 11 2.06 17.49 -11.92
C HIS A 11 0.84 17.80 -12.79
N PHE A 12 -0.33 17.95 -12.17
CA PHE A 12 -1.53 18.40 -12.86
C PHE A 12 -2.49 19.09 -11.90
N LEU A 13 -3.34 19.94 -12.46
CA LEU A 13 -4.40 20.62 -11.74
C LEU A 13 -5.62 19.69 -11.62
N LEU A 14 -6.06 19.43 -10.40
CA LEU A 14 -7.30 18.75 -10.08
C LEU A 14 -8.43 19.78 -9.99
N LEU A 15 -9.34 19.72 -10.95
CA LEU A 15 -10.52 20.59 -11.04
C LEU A 15 -11.69 19.99 -10.26
N PHE A 16 -12.34 20.81 -9.45
CA PHE A 16 -13.53 20.40 -8.69
C PHE A 16 -14.73 21.30 -8.99
N PRO A 17 -15.27 21.30 -10.22
CA PRO A 17 -16.29 22.27 -10.63
C PRO A 17 -17.60 22.19 -9.82
N ALA A 18 -17.89 21.04 -9.20
CA ALA A 18 -19.05 20.87 -8.32
C ALA A 18 -18.82 21.45 -6.91
N LEU A 19 -17.57 21.62 -6.48
CA LEU A 19 -17.22 22.12 -5.14
C LEU A 19 -16.65 23.53 -5.20
N ASN A 20 -15.87 23.87 -6.22
CA ASN A 20 -15.33 25.20 -6.49
C ASN A 20 -15.92 25.69 -7.80
N THR A 21 -16.89 26.60 -7.69
CA THR A 21 -17.49 27.23 -8.86
C THR A 21 -16.76 28.52 -9.26
N LEU A 22 -15.82 28.99 -8.42
CA LEU A 22 -14.95 30.13 -8.70
C LEU A 22 -13.55 29.65 -9.17
N PRO A 23 -12.94 30.30 -10.18
CA PRO A 23 -11.57 30.00 -10.60
C PRO A 23 -10.55 30.24 -9.47
N SER A 24 -9.39 29.59 -9.58
CA SER A 24 -8.24 29.75 -8.66
C SER A 24 -8.40 29.12 -7.27
N PHE A 25 -9.46 28.33 -7.06
CA PHE A 25 -9.70 27.57 -5.83
C PHE A 25 -9.49 26.06 -6.02
N ASP A 26 -9.05 25.64 -7.19
CA ASP A 26 -8.73 24.24 -7.51
C ASP A 26 -7.50 23.77 -6.72
N THR A 27 -6.96 22.61 -7.09
CA THR A 27 -5.89 21.98 -6.30
C THR A 27 -4.79 21.41 -7.16
N ASP A 28 -3.56 21.62 -6.74
CA ASP A 28 -2.39 21.07 -7.42
C ASP A 28 -2.12 19.67 -6.89
N PHE A 29 -2.06 18.71 -7.80
CA PHE A 29 -1.62 17.34 -7.52
C PHE A 29 -0.21 17.14 -8.06
N THR A 30 0.70 16.78 -7.17
CA THR A 30 2.07 16.38 -7.52
C THR A 30 2.31 14.95 -7.06
N SER A 31 2.87 14.12 -7.92
CA SER A 31 3.30 12.77 -7.58
C SER A 31 4.67 12.49 -8.17
N MET A 32 5.56 11.94 -7.35
CA MET A 32 6.87 11.50 -7.80
C MET A 32 7.09 10.05 -7.38
N GLY A 33 7.88 9.33 -8.16
CA GLY A 33 8.37 8.01 -7.83
C GLY A 33 9.88 7.97 -8.03
N ASN A 34 10.61 7.44 -7.07
CA ASN A 34 12.05 7.22 -7.16
C ASN A 34 12.33 5.81 -6.69
N ASP A 35 12.86 4.96 -7.55
CA ASP A 35 13.16 3.57 -7.24
C ASP A 35 14.61 3.26 -7.55
N VAL A 36 15.33 2.75 -6.57
CA VAL A 36 16.68 2.20 -6.72
C VAL A 36 16.61 0.71 -6.49
N SER A 37 17.20 -0.07 -7.40
CA SER A 37 17.35 -1.52 -7.20
C SER A 37 18.75 -2.00 -7.54
N LEU A 38 19.32 -2.80 -6.65
CA LEU A 38 20.57 -3.53 -6.83
C LEU A 38 20.23 -5.01 -6.94
N SER A 39 20.81 -5.69 -7.91
CA SER A 39 20.67 -7.13 -8.09
C SER A 39 22.04 -7.75 -8.25
N ASP A 40 22.28 -8.89 -7.60
CA ASP A 40 23.46 -9.70 -7.83
C ASP A 40 23.09 -11.17 -8.06
N THR A 41 23.85 -11.82 -8.91
CA THR A 41 23.71 -13.25 -9.19
C THR A 41 25.08 -13.87 -9.00
N TYR A 42 25.20 -14.73 -8.00
CA TYR A 42 26.45 -15.38 -7.64
C TYR A 42 26.38 -16.88 -7.91
N LEU A 43 27.37 -17.40 -8.65
CA LEU A 43 27.50 -18.83 -8.95
C LEU A 43 28.52 -19.44 -7.97
N PHE A 44 28.04 -20.05 -6.89
CA PHE A 44 28.92 -20.74 -5.92
C PHE A 44 29.59 -21.98 -6.54
N SER A 45 28.89 -22.64 -7.47
CA SER A 45 29.37 -23.80 -8.23
C SER A 45 28.49 -23.99 -9.46
N PRO A 46 28.84 -24.84 -10.44
CA PRO A 46 27.96 -25.14 -11.59
C PRO A 46 26.56 -25.67 -11.21
N ARG A 47 26.38 -26.08 -9.95
CA ARG A 47 25.11 -26.61 -9.42
C ARG A 47 24.39 -25.67 -8.48
N THR A 48 25.02 -24.58 -8.05
CA THR A 48 24.51 -23.71 -6.99
C THR A 48 24.61 -22.25 -7.40
N THR A 49 23.45 -21.60 -7.53
CA THR A 49 23.32 -20.20 -7.91
C THR A 49 22.49 -19.47 -6.86
N ASN A 50 22.94 -18.30 -6.44
CA ASN A 50 22.18 -17.39 -5.59
C ASN A 50 21.86 -16.11 -6.36
N GLN A 51 20.67 -15.60 -6.14
CA GLN A 51 20.18 -14.33 -6.67
C GLN A 51 19.75 -13.47 -5.50
N PHE A 52 20.48 -12.38 -5.28
CA PHE A 52 20.20 -11.41 -4.25
C PHE A 52 19.68 -10.11 -4.88
N ARG A 53 18.65 -9.50 -4.26
CA ARG A 53 18.13 -8.21 -4.68
C ARG A 53 17.81 -7.31 -3.48
N PHE A 54 18.26 -6.08 -3.57
CA PHE A 54 17.83 -4.99 -2.69
C PHE A 54 17.10 -3.93 -3.53
N SER A 55 16.03 -3.37 -2.98
CA SER A 55 15.38 -2.20 -3.57
C SER A 55 14.87 -1.22 -2.53
N TYR A 56 14.98 0.06 -2.87
CA TYR A 56 14.40 1.17 -2.13
C TYR A 56 13.51 1.98 -3.08
N GLY A 57 12.22 2.05 -2.75
CA GLY A 57 11.25 2.89 -3.44
C GLY A 57 10.80 4.05 -2.55
N ARG A 58 10.72 5.24 -3.13
CA ARG A 58 10.26 6.47 -2.48
C ARG A 58 9.26 7.19 -3.38
N ALA A 59 8.02 7.29 -2.92
CA ALA A 59 6.94 7.94 -3.65
C ALA A 59 6.30 9.06 -2.81
N PRO A 60 6.77 10.32 -2.92
CA PRO A 60 6.07 11.46 -2.37
C PRO A 60 4.90 11.86 -3.27
N THR A 61 3.75 12.12 -2.66
CA THR A 61 2.55 12.67 -3.30
C THR A 61 2.04 13.85 -2.47
N SER A 62 1.61 14.92 -3.12
CA SER A 62 1.03 16.08 -2.45
C SER A 62 -0.18 16.59 -3.21
N ILE A 63 -1.22 16.93 -2.46
CA ILE A 63 -2.43 17.59 -2.93
C ILE A 63 -2.59 18.86 -2.09
N LEU A 64 -2.36 20.00 -2.74
CA LEU A 64 -2.31 21.31 -2.10
C LEU A 64 -3.30 22.25 -2.80
N GLY A 65 -3.69 23.34 -2.13
CA GLY A 65 -4.44 24.40 -2.80
C GLY A 65 -3.66 24.93 -3.99
N GLN A 66 -4.35 25.19 -5.10
CA GLN A 66 -3.73 25.68 -6.34
C GLN A 66 -2.82 26.88 -6.06
N ASN A 67 -1.62 26.88 -6.61
CA ASN A 67 -0.60 27.92 -6.40
C ASN A 67 -0.27 28.18 -4.92
N GLY A 68 -0.40 27.16 -4.07
CA GLY A 68 -0.14 27.28 -2.64
C GLY A 68 -1.23 28.03 -1.86
N LEU A 69 -2.47 28.07 -2.38
CA LEU A 69 -3.59 28.69 -1.70
C LEU A 69 -3.79 28.12 -0.29
N VAL A 70 -3.75 29.00 0.71
CA VAL A 70 -4.12 28.70 2.10
C VAL A 70 -5.27 29.63 2.48
N SER A 71 -6.48 29.10 2.48
CA SER A 71 -7.68 29.84 2.90
C SER A 71 -8.64 28.91 3.62
N PRO A 72 -9.53 29.44 4.48
CA PRO A 72 -10.70 28.69 4.89
C PRO A 72 -11.55 28.30 3.69
N ARG A 73 -12.36 27.27 3.90
CA ARG A 73 -13.41 26.86 3.00
C ARG A 73 -14.70 27.58 3.38
N PHE A 74 -15.34 28.22 2.42
CA PHE A 74 -16.62 28.88 2.57
C PHE A 74 -17.66 28.19 1.69
N GLU A 75 -18.81 27.89 2.27
CA GLU A 75 -19.96 27.34 1.58
C GLU A 75 -21.19 28.20 1.88
N ILE A 76 -21.75 28.84 0.85
CA ILE A 76 -23.01 29.56 0.93
C ILE A 76 -24.07 28.67 0.30
N SER A 77 -24.96 28.13 1.13
CA SER A 77 -25.96 27.15 0.72
C SER A 77 -26.79 27.64 -0.47
N GLY A 78 -26.88 26.81 -1.51
CA GLY A 78 -27.62 27.11 -2.74
C GLY A 78 -27.01 28.20 -3.62
N LEU A 79 -25.80 28.69 -3.33
CA LEU A 79 -25.16 29.77 -4.09
C LEU A 79 -23.75 29.42 -4.59
N VAL A 80 -22.77 29.26 -3.70
CA VAL A 80 -21.35 29.18 -4.09
C VAL A 80 -20.51 28.50 -2.99
N GLY A 81 -19.55 27.68 -3.42
CA GLY A 81 -18.47 27.18 -2.58
C GLY A 81 -17.13 27.68 -3.11
N PHE A 82 -16.27 28.17 -2.22
CA PHE A 82 -14.95 28.67 -2.58
C PHE A 82 -13.97 28.58 -1.41
N GLY A 83 -12.68 28.77 -1.69
CA GLY A 83 -11.60 28.54 -0.73
C GLY A 83 -10.94 27.17 -0.90
N ALA A 84 -9.84 26.94 -0.19
CA ALA A 84 -9.16 25.66 -0.19
C ALA A 84 -10.12 24.54 0.24
N LEU A 85 -10.16 23.45 -0.52
CA LEU A 85 -11.03 22.33 -0.19
C LEU A 85 -10.65 21.69 1.14
N GLN A 86 -11.66 21.18 1.82
CA GLN A 86 -11.60 20.80 3.21
C GLN A 86 -10.64 19.64 3.52
N PHE A 87 -10.24 18.85 2.51
CA PHE A 87 -9.33 17.71 2.67
C PHE A 87 -7.85 18.05 2.41
N PHE A 88 -7.53 19.33 2.17
CA PHE A 88 -6.19 19.79 1.85
C PHE A 88 -5.69 20.81 2.88
N PRO A 89 -4.37 20.84 3.17
CA PRO A 89 -3.30 20.06 2.53
C PRO A 89 -3.32 18.56 2.87
N ASN A 90 -3.03 17.74 1.86
CA ASN A 90 -2.82 16.30 2.00
C ASN A 90 -1.47 15.95 1.36
N THR A 91 -0.51 15.50 2.16
CA THR A 91 0.76 15.00 1.64
C THR A 91 1.04 13.62 2.18
N ARG A 92 1.67 12.79 1.37
CA ARG A 92 2.02 11.43 1.73
C ARG A 92 3.39 11.10 1.17
N LEU A 93 4.24 10.56 2.02
CA LEU A 93 5.56 10.08 1.68
C LEU A 93 5.64 8.60 1.99
N PHE A 94 5.58 7.80 0.93
CA PHE A 94 5.60 6.35 1.01
C PHE A 94 7.02 5.82 0.71
N ASN A 95 7.59 5.03 1.61
CA ASN A 95 8.89 4.39 1.43
C ASN A 95 8.73 2.87 1.53
N VAL A 96 9.38 2.15 0.62
CA VAL A 96 9.43 0.68 0.64
C VAL A 96 10.89 0.24 0.54
N PHE A 97 11.36 -0.44 1.57
CA PHE A 97 12.63 -1.15 1.57
C PHE A 97 12.32 -2.62 1.35
N GLN A 98 12.97 -3.25 0.38
CA GLN A 98 12.77 -4.67 0.10
C GLN A 98 14.11 -5.36 -0.09
N VAL A 99 14.26 -6.50 0.58
CA VAL A 99 15.38 -7.43 0.41
C VAL A 99 14.77 -8.76 -0.03
N ASN A 100 15.31 -9.33 -1.10
CA ASN A 100 14.93 -10.63 -1.60
C ASN A 100 16.21 -11.44 -1.83
N ASP A 101 16.16 -12.72 -1.45
CA ASP A 101 17.22 -13.67 -1.74
C ASP A 101 16.61 -14.99 -2.20
N ALA A 102 17.21 -15.58 -3.24
CA ALA A 102 16.82 -16.87 -3.76
C ALA A 102 18.04 -17.72 -4.09
N LEU A 103 18.15 -18.88 -3.44
CA LEU A 103 19.16 -19.90 -3.69
C LEU A 103 18.56 -21.04 -4.51
N THR A 104 19.22 -21.41 -5.60
CA THR A 104 18.93 -22.60 -6.40
C THR A 104 20.09 -23.58 -6.29
N HIS A 105 19.79 -24.84 -5.97
CA HIS A 105 20.78 -25.92 -5.89
C HIS A 105 20.29 -27.17 -6.61
N THR A 106 21.09 -27.68 -7.53
CA THR A 106 20.80 -28.91 -8.28
C THR A 106 21.61 -30.08 -7.73
N ARG A 107 20.94 -31.17 -7.37
CA ARG A 107 21.59 -32.40 -6.88
C ARG A 107 20.86 -33.63 -7.38
N GLY A 108 21.52 -34.39 -8.25
CA GLY A 108 20.95 -35.59 -8.84
C GLY A 108 19.71 -35.26 -9.67
N THR A 109 18.58 -35.84 -9.31
CA THR A 109 17.28 -35.61 -9.95
C THR A 109 16.47 -34.48 -9.33
N HIS A 110 17.01 -33.77 -8.33
CA HIS A 110 16.34 -32.69 -7.62
C HIS A 110 16.90 -31.32 -7.98
N THR A 111 16.01 -30.33 -8.06
CA THR A 111 16.36 -28.91 -8.10
C THR A 111 15.66 -28.21 -6.95
N PHE A 112 16.42 -27.87 -5.93
CA PHE A 112 15.93 -27.15 -4.76
C PHE A 112 15.98 -25.65 -5.01
N LYS A 113 14.94 -24.95 -4.60
CA LYS A 113 14.87 -23.48 -4.57
C LYS A 113 14.38 -23.06 -3.20
N THR A 114 15.08 -22.14 -2.57
CA THR A 114 14.66 -21.57 -1.29
C THR A 114 15.05 -20.12 -1.22
N GLY A 115 14.37 -19.35 -0.39
CA GLY A 115 14.62 -17.94 -0.30
C GLY A 115 13.65 -17.21 0.60
N PHE A 116 13.84 -15.90 0.66
CA PHE A 116 13.00 -15.01 1.43
C PHE A 116 12.72 -13.70 0.68
N ASP A 117 11.65 -13.04 1.08
CA ASP A 117 11.28 -11.70 0.65
C ASP A 117 10.85 -10.90 1.88
N VAL A 118 11.62 -9.89 2.24
CA VAL A 118 11.34 -9.04 3.40
C VAL A 118 11.14 -7.62 2.91
N ARG A 119 10.02 -7.01 3.32
CA ARG A 119 9.68 -5.61 3.01
C ARG A 119 9.42 -4.83 4.28
N LYS A 120 9.99 -3.64 4.38
CA LYS A 120 9.59 -2.63 5.36
C LYS A 120 8.90 -1.48 4.63
N ILE A 121 7.66 -1.22 5.01
CA ILE A 121 6.88 -0.11 4.49
C ILE A 121 6.84 1.00 5.55
N GLN A 122 7.10 2.22 5.12
CA GLN A 122 6.87 3.43 5.89
C GLN A 122 5.90 4.33 5.15
N ASP A 123 4.74 4.56 5.74
CA ASP A 123 3.76 5.50 5.26
C ASP A 123 3.80 6.74 6.15
N ASN A 124 4.18 7.88 5.61
CA ASN A 124 4.22 9.14 6.35
C ASN A 124 3.21 10.07 5.72
N THR A 125 2.04 10.16 6.34
CA THR A 125 0.90 10.92 5.82
C THR A 125 0.66 12.15 6.69
N PHE A 126 0.40 13.28 6.06
CA PHE A 126 -0.11 14.50 6.66
C PHE A 126 -1.44 14.80 5.99
N LEU A 127 -2.53 14.61 6.70
CA LEU A 127 -3.88 14.90 6.25
C LEU A 127 -4.55 15.80 7.27
N ALA A 128 -4.70 17.07 6.91
CA ALA A 128 -5.17 18.10 7.82
C ALA A 128 -6.59 18.57 7.45
N THR A 129 -7.56 17.65 7.54
CA THR A 129 -8.96 17.94 7.19
C THR A 129 -9.47 19.13 8.01
N ASN A 130 -10.00 20.15 7.33
CA ASN A 130 -10.54 21.39 7.91
C ASN A 130 -9.51 22.20 8.72
N ALA A 131 -8.20 22.01 8.54
CA ALA A 131 -7.19 22.76 9.30
C ALA A 131 -7.24 24.27 9.03
N ASN A 132 -7.60 24.67 7.79
CA ASN A 132 -7.80 26.08 7.44
C ASN A 132 -9.20 26.61 7.85
N GLY A 133 -10.06 25.76 8.42
CA GLY A 133 -11.44 26.07 8.77
C GLY A 133 -12.43 25.81 7.63
N PHE A 134 -13.59 25.27 7.99
CA PHE A 134 -14.73 25.04 7.10
C PHE A 134 -15.93 25.78 7.66
N PHE A 135 -16.50 26.71 6.89
CA PHE A 135 -17.61 27.57 7.31
C PHE A 135 -18.77 27.45 6.33
N THR A 136 -19.95 27.14 6.86
CA THR A 136 -21.20 27.08 6.09
C THR A 136 -22.11 28.23 6.49
N PHE A 137 -22.72 28.87 5.51
CA PHE A 137 -23.67 29.96 5.67
C PHE A 137 -24.99 29.59 5.01
N ALA A 138 -26.09 29.82 5.71
CA ALA A 138 -27.44 29.54 5.18
C ALA A 138 -27.84 30.45 4.01
N SER A 139 -27.22 31.63 3.88
CA SER A 139 -27.50 32.60 2.81
C SER A 139 -26.35 33.58 2.61
N LEU A 140 -26.35 34.32 1.50
CA LEU A 140 -25.40 35.41 1.24
C LEU A 140 -25.46 36.49 2.32
N ASN A 141 -26.65 36.84 2.82
CA ASN A 141 -26.78 37.83 3.89
C ASN A 141 -26.11 37.35 5.20
N ALA A 142 -26.22 36.06 5.52
CA ALA A 142 -25.53 35.49 6.68
C ALA A 142 -24.00 35.56 6.51
N PHE A 143 -23.50 35.31 5.30
CA PHE A 143 -22.07 35.47 4.97
C PHE A 143 -21.58 36.91 5.14
N LEU A 144 -22.31 37.89 4.60
CA LEU A 144 -21.95 39.31 4.71
C LEU A 144 -21.96 39.83 6.15
N ASN A 145 -22.78 39.24 7.02
CA ASN A 145 -22.83 39.56 8.46
C ASN A 145 -21.93 38.64 9.33
N ALA A 146 -21.09 37.81 8.71
CA ALA A 146 -20.21 36.85 9.38
C ALA A 146 -20.93 35.93 10.39
N GLN A 147 -22.14 35.47 10.02
CA GLN A 147 -22.98 34.56 10.83
C GLN A 147 -23.00 33.15 10.21
N PRO A 148 -21.97 32.31 10.42
CA PRO A 148 -21.99 30.94 9.93
C PRO A 148 -23.05 30.12 10.68
N SER A 149 -23.80 29.29 9.94
CA SER A 149 -24.75 28.34 10.54
C SER A 149 -24.03 27.09 11.08
N PHE A 150 -22.83 26.81 10.58
CA PHE A 150 -21.99 25.69 11.00
C PHE A 150 -20.53 26.02 10.71
N TRP A 151 -19.62 25.58 11.57
CA TRP A 151 -18.20 25.61 11.28
C TRP A 151 -17.46 24.47 11.96
N THR A 152 -16.35 24.05 11.35
CA THR A 152 -15.41 23.10 11.95
C THR A 152 -13.98 23.48 11.62
N GLN A 153 -13.08 23.18 12.54
CA GLN A 153 -11.65 23.35 12.33
C GLN A 153 -10.87 22.27 13.06
N LEU A 154 -9.87 21.71 12.39
CA LEU A 154 -8.94 20.78 13.03
C LEU A 154 -7.90 21.54 13.84
N PHE A 155 -7.69 21.08 15.06
CA PHE A 155 -6.59 21.49 15.93
C PHE A 155 -5.75 20.27 16.30
N GLY A 156 -4.45 20.48 16.51
CA GLY A 156 -3.52 19.44 16.91
C GLY A 156 -2.79 18.74 15.74
N PRO A 157 -2.07 17.64 16.03
CA PRO A 157 -1.17 17.01 15.07
C PRO A 157 -1.92 16.19 14.01
N ALA A 158 -1.85 16.65 12.76
CA ALA A 158 -2.42 15.99 11.57
C ALA A 158 -1.48 14.98 10.89
N TYR A 159 -0.26 14.83 11.39
CA TYR A 159 0.72 13.88 10.87
C TYR A 159 0.52 12.48 11.48
N ARG A 160 0.65 11.45 10.65
CA ARG A 160 0.67 10.03 11.03
C ARG A 160 1.76 9.29 10.28
N GLY A 161 2.63 8.60 11.01
CA GLY A 161 3.72 7.80 10.44
C GLY A 161 3.51 6.32 10.71
N TYR A 162 2.89 5.58 9.78
CA TYR A 162 2.65 4.15 9.91
C TYR A 162 3.85 3.31 9.46
N ARG A 163 4.06 2.18 10.15
CA ARG A 163 5.13 1.21 9.89
C ARG A 163 4.54 -0.18 9.83
N THR A 164 4.84 -0.91 8.77
CA THR A 164 4.48 -2.34 8.65
C THR A 164 5.62 -3.12 8.00
N GLY A 165 5.73 -4.39 8.36
CA GLY A 165 6.70 -5.33 7.79
C GLY A 165 5.97 -6.46 7.08
N LEU A 166 6.49 -6.90 5.94
CA LEU A 166 6.01 -8.08 5.22
C LEU A 166 7.17 -9.05 5.11
N TYR A 167 6.93 -10.31 5.46
CA TYR A 167 7.94 -11.35 5.49
C TYR A 167 7.43 -12.57 4.73
N GLY A 168 8.19 -13.02 3.75
CA GLY A 168 7.88 -14.19 2.95
C GLY A 168 9.06 -15.16 2.98
N PHE A 169 8.78 -16.44 3.17
CA PHE A 169 9.78 -17.52 3.11
C PHE A 169 9.25 -18.63 2.22
N PHE A 170 10.11 -19.24 1.42
CA PHE A 170 9.69 -20.33 0.55
C PHE A 170 10.74 -21.44 0.43
N PHE A 171 10.24 -22.63 0.12
CA PHE A 171 11.02 -23.78 -0.27
C PHE A 171 10.28 -24.54 -1.37
N GLN A 172 11.00 -24.92 -2.43
CA GLN A 172 10.49 -25.67 -3.56
C GLN A 172 11.51 -26.75 -3.99
N ASP A 173 11.00 -27.91 -4.39
CA ASP A 173 11.75 -29.00 -5.00
C ASP A 173 11.10 -29.40 -6.34
N ASP A 174 11.89 -29.29 -7.41
CA ASP A 174 11.54 -29.85 -8.72
C ASP A 174 12.24 -31.22 -8.85
N TRP A 175 11.49 -32.30 -8.59
CA TRP A 175 12.00 -33.67 -8.53
C TRP A 175 11.67 -34.47 -9.79
N ARG A 176 12.70 -34.85 -10.54
CA ARG A 176 12.59 -35.77 -11.69
C ARG A 176 12.60 -37.23 -11.23
N VAL A 177 11.45 -37.73 -10.78
CA VAL A 177 11.27 -39.13 -10.33
C VAL A 177 11.65 -40.13 -11.41
N ARG A 178 11.30 -39.83 -12.67
CA ARG A 178 11.57 -40.67 -13.86
C ARG A 178 11.91 -39.77 -15.05
N PRO A 179 12.49 -40.28 -16.15
CA PRO A 179 12.69 -39.49 -17.36
C PRO A 179 11.43 -38.81 -17.92
N THR A 180 10.24 -39.36 -17.63
CA THR A 180 8.92 -38.91 -18.10
C THR A 180 8.02 -38.30 -17.02
N LEU A 181 8.48 -38.26 -15.75
CA LEU A 181 7.69 -37.75 -14.62
C LEU A 181 8.54 -36.81 -13.77
N THR A 182 8.07 -35.55 -13.68
CA THR A 182 8.59 -34.55 -12.75
C THR A 182 7.48 -34.15 -11.78
N VAL A 183 7.80 -34.15 -10.50
CA VAL A 183 6.95 -33.69 -9.40
C VAL A 183 7.50 -32.36 -8.91
N ASN A 184 6.64 -31.35 -8.78
CA ASN A 184 7.02 -30.05 -8.24
C ASN A 184 6.31 -29.90 -6.89
N LEU A 185 7.11 -29.74 -5.84
CA LEU A 185 6.66 -29.58 -4.46
C LEU A 185 7.05 -28.19 -3.99
N GLY A 186 6.14 -27.42 -3.43
CA GLY A 186 6.47 -26.09 -2.91
C GLY A 186 5.64 -25.72 -1.70
N ILE A 187 6.29 -25.06 -0.73
CA ILE A 187 5.66 -24.40 0.41
C ILE A 187 6.10 -22.94 0.47
N ARG A 188 5.15 -22.07 0.84
CA ARG A 188 5.42 -20.65 1.10
C ARG A 188 4.68 -20.19 2.34
N LEU A 189 5.41 -19.45 3.19
CA LEU A 189 4.90 -18.78 4.37
C LEU A 189 4.97 -17.27 4.13
N ASP A 190 3.82 -16.60 4.15
CA ASP A 190 3.74 -15.14 4.17
C ASP A 190 3.20 -14.65 5.52
N VAL A 191 3.87 -13.67 6.10
CA VAL A 191 3.55 -13.05 7.39
C VAL A 191 3.53 -11.54 7.22
N GLN A 192 2.39 -10.92 7.49
CA GLN A 192 2.29 -9.47 7.63
C GLN A 192 2.40 -9.10 9.10
N GLY A 193 3.38 -8.26 9.42
CA GLY A 193 3.54 -7.69 10.75
C GLY A 193 2.53 -6.57 11.01
N ASN A 194 2.22 -6.39 12.29
CA ASN A 194 1.28 -5.38 12.75
C ASN A 194 1.67 -3.98 12.26
N MET A 195 0.66 -3.18 11.97
CA MET A 195 0.83 -1.76 11.70
C MET A 195 1.05 -1.01 13.01
N SER A 196 2.03 -0.11 13.05
CA SER A 196 2.31 0.75 14.21
C SER A 196 2.47 2.20 13.77
N GLU A 197 2.10 3.16 14.62
CA GLU A 197 2.27 4.59 14.36
C GLU A 197 3.41 5.15 15.21
N VAL A 198 4.33 5.91 14.61
CA VAL A 198 5.59 6.31 15.26
C VAL A 198 5.45 7.29 16.43
N ASN A 199 4.34 8.05 16.49
CA ASN A 199 4.09 9.04 17.54
C ASN A 199 3.00 8.58 18.52
N ASN A 200 2.49 7.36 18.36
CA ASN A 200 1.43 6.78 19.18
C ASN A 200 0.15 7.61 19.21
N LEU A 201 -0.15 8.24 18.08
CA LEU A 201 -1.34 9.07 17.88
C LEU A 201 -2.48 8.30 17.19
N SER A 202 -2.30 7.00 16.99
CA SER A 202 -3.29 6.08 16.44
C SER A 202 -3.62 5.03 17.48
N SER A 203 -4.91 4.80 17.72
CA SER A 203 -5.43 3.69 18.52
C SER A 203 -6.38 2.91 17.63
N ASP A 204 -6.33 1.59 17.73
CA ASP A 204 -7.30 0.73 17.09
C ASP A 204 -8.17 0.08 18.18
N LEU A 205 -9.48 0.04 17.93
CA LEU A 205 -10.47 -0.45 18.89
C LEU A 205 -10.84 -1.87 18.50
N ASP A 206 -10.43 -2.84 19.29
CA ASP A 206 -10.92 -4.20 19.19
C ASP A 206 -12.04 -4.43 20.21
N PRO A 207 -13.29 -4.60 19.75
CA PRO A 207 -14.42 -4.82 20.64
C PRO A 207 -14.40 -6.21 21.31
N THR A 208 -13.51 -7.12 20.89
CA THR A 208 -13.38 -8.47 21.44
C THR A 208 -12.32 -8.57 22.54
N THR A 209 -11.47 -7.56 22.70
CA THR A 209 -10.52 -7.50 23.82
C THR A 209 -11.08 -6.69 24.99
N PRO A 210 -11.02 -7.23 26.22
CA PRO A 210 -11.38 -6.45 27.41
C PRO A 210 -10.44 -5.24 27.56
N GLY A 211 -10.98 -4.02 27.59
CA GLY A 211 -10.20 -2.79 27.77
C GLY A 211 -11.06 -1.52 27.75
N ASN A 212 -10.53 -0.42 28.27
CA ASN A 212 -11.21 0.88 28.24
C ASN A 212 -11.10 1.52 26.84
N ILE A 213 -12.24 1.82 26.24
CA ILE A 213 -12.33 2.57 24.98
C ILE A 213 -11.72 3.97 25.19
N GLY A 214 -10.75 4.37 24.36
CA GLY A 214 -10.17 5.72 24.37
C GLY A 214 -8.88 5.90 25.18
N ALA A 215 -8.24 4.82 25.64
CA ALA A 215 -6.87 4.89 26.13
C ALA A 215 -5.88 5.02 24.95
N ALA A 216 -5.71 6.24 24.42
CA ALA A 216 -4.66 6.52 23.45
C ALA A 216 -3.29 6.26 24.11
N GLY A 217 -2.65 5.16 23.75
CA GLY A 217 -1.34 4.78 24.27
C GLY A 217 -0.52 4.00 23.26
N SER A 218 0.77 4.34 23.20
CA SER A 218 1.83 3.52 22.60
C SER A 218 1.88 2.17 23.29
N GLY A 219 1.67 1.07 22.59
CA GLY A 219 1.99 -0.22 23.19
C GLY A 219 1.40 -1.43 22.50
N PRO A 220 1.81 -2.64 22.92
CA PRO A 220 1.50 -3.91 22.26
C PRO A 220 0.02 -4.32 22.26
N LEU A 221 -0.89 -3.45 22.72
CA LEU A 221 -2.32 -3.71 22.89
C LEU A 221 -3.17 -2.58 22.28
N GLY A 222 -2.89 -2.18 21.04
CA GLY A 222 -3.84 -1.47 20.18
C GLY A 222 -4.16 -2.38 19.01
N ILE A 223 -5.37 -2.93 18.98
CA ILE A 223 -5.71 -4.11 18.18
C ILE A 223 -6.57 -3.70 17.01
N GLY A 224 -6.12 -4.06 15.81
CA GLY A 224 -7.00 -4.27 14.67
C GLY A 224 -6.26 -4.74 13.42
N GLN A 225 -6.80 -5.83 12.88
CA GLN A 225 -6.47 -6.41 11.58
C GLN A 225 -7.05 -5.53 10.49
N MET A 226 -6.26 -5.28 9.45
CA MET A 226 -6.82 -4.87 8.16
C MET A 226 -7.67 -6.03 7.61
N PRO A 227 -8.89 -5.78 7.08
CA PRO A 227 -9.67 -6.82 6.41
C PRO A 227 -8.83 -7.47 5.31
N GLN A 228 -8.80 -8.80 5.28
CA GLN A 228 -8.18 -9.53 4.18
C GLN A 228 -9.00 -9.24 2.91
N MET A 229 -8.41 -8.50 1.96
CA MET A 229 -8.80 -8.70 0.57
C MET A 229 -8.25 -10.07 0.17
N LEU A 230 -9.08 -11.11 0.29
CA LEU A 230 -8.83 -12.42 -0.30
C LEU A 230 -8.37 -12.20 -1.74
N GLY A 231 -7.09 -12.44 -2.00
CA GLY A 231 -6.56 -12.40 -3.36
C GLY A 231 -7.30 -13.43 -4.18
N HIS A 232 -8.17 -12.97 -5.08
CA HIS A 232 -8.71 -13.79 -6.15
C HIS A 232 -7.56 -14.52 -6.83
N ALA A 233 -7.68 -15.84 -6.96
CA ALA A 233 -6.81 -16.67 -7.78
C ALA A 233 -6.80 -16.12 -9.21
N SER A 234 -5.79 -15.31 -9.52
CA SER A 234 -5.62 -14.70 -10.83
C SER A 234 -4.71 -15.62 -11.63
N VAL A 235 -5.33 -16.55 -12.39
CA VAL A 235 -4.66 -17.12 -13.55
C VAL A 235 -4.50 -15.97 -14.55
N LEU A 236 -3.28 -15.53 -14.79
CA LEU A 236 -3.01 -14.53 -15.84
C LEU A 236 -3.41 -15.08 -17.21
N PRO A 237 -4.20 -14.32 -17.97
CA PRO A 237 -3.76 -13.91 -19.29
C PRO A 237 -3.61 -12.38 -19.34
N GLY A 238 -2.62 -11.93 -20.10
CA GLY A 238 -2.21 -10.54 -20.12
C GLY A 238 -3.22 -9.55 -20.73
N ILE A 239 -2.74 -8.30 -20.78
CA ILE A 239 -3.28 -7.11 -21.46
C ILE A 239 -4.08 -6.16 -20.54
N LEU A 240 -3.43 -5.01 -20.31
CA LEU A 240 -3.91 -3.64 -20.06
C LEU A 240 -5.06 -3.36 -19.07
N GLY A 241 -4.72 -2.55 -18.06
CA GLY A 241 -5.52 -1.40 -17.63
C GLY A 241 -6.52 -1.62 -16.49
N GLU A 242 -6.86 -0.48 -15.86
CA GLU A 242 -7.95 -0.24 -14.89
C GLU A 242 -7.55 -0.32 -13.40
N ALA A 243 -7.44 0.82 -12.71
CA ALA A 243 -8.48 1.72 -12.19
C ALA A 243 -8.91 1.32 -10.78
N THR A 244 -8.33 2.00 -9.78
CA THR A 244 -8.68 1.87 -8.36
C THR A 244 -9.97 2.62 -8.06
N SER A 245 -11.04 1.92 -7.69
CA SER A 245 -12.24 2.51 -7.09
C SER A 245 -12.20 2.36 -5.56
N TRP A 246 -12.63 3.42 -4.88
CA TRP A 246 -12.94 3.45 -3.44
C TRP A 246 -14.41 3.06 -3.24
N CYS A 247 -14.71 2.23 -2.22
CA CYS A 247 -15.82 2.44 -1.27
C CYS A 247 -16.05 1.26 -0.31
N ALA A 248 -16.37 1.64 0.93
CA ALA A 248 -17.36 1.06 1.86
C ALA A 248 -17.16 -0.34 2.49
N GLY A 249 -16.89 -0.29 3.80
CA GLY A 249 -17.50 -1.07 4.89
C GLY A 249 -18.00 -2.48 4.62
N VAL A 250 -17.24 -3.46 5.14
CA VAL A 250 -17.76 -4.78 5.51
C VAL A 250 -17.16 -5.16 6.86
N THR A 251 -18.04 -5.42 7.83
CA THR A 251 -17.72 -5.87 9.18
C THR A 251 -17.53 -7.39 9.15
N GLU A 252 -16.29 -7.87 9.24
CA GLU A 252 -16.01 -9.29 9.48
C GLU A 252 -14.97 -9.44 10.59
N SER A 253 -15.35 -10.16 11.65
CA SER A 253 -14.52 -10.48 12.81
C SER A 253 -13.66 -11.70 12.52
N ILE A 254 -12.34 -11.56 12.46
CA ILE A 254 -11.42 -12.72 12.42
C ILE A 254 -10.15 -12.36 13.18
N THR A 255 -9.86 -13.12 14.23
CA THR A 255 -8.65 -13.06 15.06
C THR A 255 -7.52 -13.93 14.50
N THR A 256 -6.32 -13.39 14.27
CA THR A 256 -4.95 -13.98 14.42
C THR A 256 -3.93 -13.33 13.45
N PRO A 257 -2.61 -13.33 13.75
CA PRO A 257 -1.60 -13.08 12.72
C PRO A 257 -1.81 -14.10 11.59
N SER A 258 -2.11 -13.60 10.39
CA SER A 258 -2.41 -14.48 9.26
C SER A 258 -1.12 -15.11 8.74
N ILE A 259 -0.89 -16.36 9.13
CA ILE A 259 0.02 -17.27 8.45
C ILE A 259 -0.74 -17.82 7.26
N LEU A 260 -0.37 -17.38 6.06
CA LEU A 260 -0.95 -17.94 4.85
C LEU A 260 0.05 -18.94 4.28
N LEU A 261 -0.24 -20.22 4.51
CA LEU A 261 0.53 -21.35 4.02
C LEU A 261 -0.03 -21.78 2.67
N HIS A 262 0.74 -21.56 1.61
CA HIS A 262 0.40 -22.08 0.30
C HIS A 262 1.21 -23.34 0.01
N SER A 263 0.51 -24.43 -0.31
CA SER A 263 1.12 -25.65 -0.85
C SER A 263 0.69 -25.84 -2.31
N LEU A 264 1.65 -26.00 -3.22
CA LEU A 264 1.37 -26.38 -4.60
C LEU A 264 1.91 -27.79 -4.85
N LEU A 265 1.02 -28.70 -5.24
CA LEU A 265 1.35 -30.06 -5.69
C LEU A 265 1.03 -30.16 -7.18
N GLY A 266 2.06 -30.29 -8.02
CA GLY A 266 1.89 -30.39 -9.47
C GLY A 266 2.70 -31.53 -10.08
N ALA A 267 2.02 -32.49 -10.70
CA ALA A 267 2.64 -33.56 -11.47
C ALA A 267 2.45 -33.31 -12.97
N ARG A 268 3.53 -33.30 -13.75
CA ARG A 268 3.46 -33.29 -15.23
C ARG A 268 4.01 -34.60 -15.78
N TYR A 269 3.21 -35.25 -16.61
CA TYR A 269 3.55 -36.48 -17.32
C TYR A 269 3.68 -36.18 -18.81
N ARG A 270 4.85 -36.46 -19.42
CA ARG A 270 5.05 -36.27 -20.86
C ARG A 270 5.24 -37.65 -21.51
N ARG A 271 4.22 -38.14 -22.22
CA ARG A 271 4.34 -39.30 -23.12
C ARG A 271 4.83 -38.77 -24.48
N SER A 272 6.08 -39.08 -24.83
CA SER A 272 6.57 -38.95 -26.20
C SER A 272 6.41 -40.32 -26.85
N THR A 273 5.38 -40.50 -27.66
CA THR A 273 5.30 -41.63 -28.58
C THR A 273 5.45 -41.05 -29.99
N THR A 274 6.66 -41.10 -30.52
CA THR A 274 6.88 -41.00 -31.97
C THR A 274 6.65 -42.40 -32.52
N ILE A 275 5.52 -42.62 -33.18
CA ILE A 275 5.33 -43.79 -34.05
C ILE A 275 5.71 -43.31 -35.44
N SER A 276 6.82 -43.83 -35.94
CA SER A 276 7.15 -43.79 -37.36
C SER A 276 6.52 -45.01 -38.02
N LEU A 277 5.58 -44.77 -38.94
CA LEU A 277 5.34 -45.56 -40.16
C LEU A 277 4.99 -44.55 -41.26
#